data_AF-A0A7C6DIU9-F1
#
_entry.id   AF-A0A7C6DIU9-F1
#
_cell.length_a   1.000
_cell.length_b   1.000
_cell.length_c   1.000
_cell.angle_alpha   90.00
_cell.angle_beta   90.00
_cell.angle_gamma   90.00
#
_symmetry.space_group_name_H-M   'P 1'
#
loop_
_entity.id
_entity.type
_entity.pdbx_description
1 polymer ?
#
loop_
_entity_poly.entity_id
_entity_poly.type
_entity_poly.pdbx_seq_one_letter_code
_entity_poly.pdbx_strand_id
1 'polypeptide(L)'
;MRDTLALEFQLEAIDYNNRPNFVHADLDSETFLQMQDERNEGFLKIFIRAMAHSNSPQARQAEISLPQLLMAMKSPDRPRELKKILARQFENMESQMSILEGPKGSVILTERNKHAMNVLRTTIECGKKNIGVFYGAGHFPGMERILVEDMGFTKVGQTWRTAWDMSGAAQ
;
A
#
# COMPACT_ATOMS: atom_id res chain seq x y z
N MET A 1 -12.96 -0.24 -14.03
CA MET A 1 -11.81 -1.07 -13.61
C MET A 1 -12.23 -2.25 -12.75
N ARG A 2 -13.04 -2.05 -11.70
CA ARG A 2 -13.57 -3.11 -10.82
C ARG A 2 -14.12 -4.32 -11.58
N ASP A 3 -15.14 -4.11 -12.40
CA ASP A 3 -15.81 -5.19 -13.15
C ASP A 3 -14.91 -5.78 -14.24
N THR A 4 -14.03 -4.96 -14.82
CA THR A 4 -13.05 -5.38 -15.83
C THR A 4 -12.01 -6.35 -15.25
N LEU A 5 -11.67 -6.19 -13.97
CA LEU A 5 -10.75 -7.06 -13.25
C LEU A 5 -11.47 -8.12 -12.43
N ALA A 6 -12.81 -8.14 -12.36
CA ALA A 6 -13.54 -9.01 -11.45
C ALA A 6 -12.96 -8.96 -10.02
N LEU A 7 -12.82 -7.74 -9.50
CA LEU A 7 -12.43 -7.42 -8.12
C LEU A 7 -13.56 -6.63 -7.47
N GLU A 8 -13.52 -6.42 -6.16
CA GLU A 8 -14.46 -5.55 -5.44
C GLU A 8 -13.74 -4.36 -4.81
N PHE A 9 -14.43 -3.23 -4.66
CA PHE A 9 -13.85 -2.09 -3.98
C PHE A 9 -13.99 -2.24 -2.47
N GLN A 10 -12.92 -2.00 -1.71
CA GLN A 10 -12.90 -2.29 -0.27
C GLN A 10 -14.01 -1.60 0.53
N LEU A 11 -14.39 -0.36 0.17
CA LEU A 11 -15.42 0.39 0.90
C LEU A 11 -16.84 -0.12 0.63
N GLU A 12 -17.01 -0.94 -0.41
CA GLU A 12 -18.27 -1.64 -0.69
C GLU A 12 -18.31 -3.01 -0.01
N ALA A 13 -17.15 -3.67 0.11
CA ALA A 13 -17.02 -5.02 0.65
C ALA A 13 -16.85 -5.06 2.19
N ILE A 14 -16.31 -4.00 2.79
CA ILE A 14 -16.04 -3.91 4.23
C ILE A 14 -16.98 -2.88 4.85
N ASP A 15 -17.72 -3.29 5.87
CA ASP A 15 -18.57 -2.38 6.65
C ASP A 15 -17.75 -1.68 7.74
N TYR A 16 -17.40 -0.42 7.48
CA TYR A 16 -16.70 0.46 8.42
C TYR A 16 -17.65 1.20 9.38
N ASN A 17 -18.95 1.17 9.16
CA ASN A 17 -19.88 2.07 9.84
C ASN A 17 -20.25 1.55 11.24
N ASN A 18 -20.10 2.42 12.26
CA ASN A 18 -20.55 2.19 13.63
C ASN A 18 -20.07 0.85 14.24
N ARG A 19 -18.89 0.39 13.85
CA ARG A 19 -18.29 -0.84 14.40
C ARG A 19 -17.48 -0.52 15.64
N PRO A 20 -17.85 -1.02 16.84
CA PRO A 20 -17.15 -0.71 18.09
C PRO A 20 -15.74 -1.30 18.16
N ASN A 21 -15.43 -2.25 17.29
CA ASN A 21 -14.13 -2.90 17.18
C ASN A 21 -13.23 -2.27 16.10
N PHE A 22 -13.69 -1.25 15.37
CA PHE A 22 -12.87 -0.52 14.42
C PHE A 22 -12.39 0.78 15.06
N VAL A 23 -11.08 0.95 15.11
CA VAL A 23 -10.42 2.16 15.62
C VAL A 23 -9.72 2.82 14.45
N HIS A 24 -10.02 4.10 14.21
CA HIS A 24 -9.33 4.87 13.19
C HIS A 24 -7.89 5.14 13.65
N ALA A 25 -6.92 4.84 12.78
CA ALA A 25 -5.50 4.88 13.10
C ALA A 25 -4.69 5.67 12.06
N ASP A 26 -5.36 6.59 11.36
CA ASP A 26 -4.76 7.43 10.32
C ASP A 26 -4.80 8.91 10.71
N LEU A 27 -3.99 9.72 10.04
CA LEU A 27 -3.97 11.16 10.22
C LEU A 27 -5.17 11.80 9.51
N ASP A 28 -5.74 12.82 10.14
CA ASP A 28 -6.70 13.69 9.47
C ASP A 28 -6.00 14.57 8.41
N SER A 29 -6.79 15.08 7.46
CA SER A 29 -6.29 15.84 6.33
C SER A 29 -5.57 17.13 6.73
N GLU A 30 -5.97 17.78 7.82
CA GLU A 30 -5.39 19.05 8.26
C GLU A 30 -4.00 18.83 8.88
N THR A 31 -3.90 17.88 9.80
CA THR A 31 -2.63 17.43 10.40
C THR A 31 -1.65 16.95 9.31
N PHE A 32 -2.15 16.21 8.32
CA PHE A 32 -1.34 15.76 7.20
C PHE A 32 -0.74 16.91 6.39
N LEU A 33 -1.54 17.92 6.04
CA LEU A 33 -1.08 19.08 5.27
C LEU A 33 -0.05 19.91 6.05
N GLN A 34 -0.27 20.11 7.35
CA GLN A 34 0.67 20.82 8.21
C GLN A 34 2.03 20.08 8.25
N MET A 35 2.02 18.77 8.47
CA MET A 35 3.26 17.98 8.52
C MET A 35 4.02 17.98 7.18
N GLN A 36 3.31 18.04 6.05
CA GLN A 36 3.93 18.16 4.72
C GLN A 36 4.69 19.48 4.56
N ASP A 37 4.11 20.58 5.05
CA ASP A 37 4.73 21.90 5.03
C ASP A 37 5.97 21.95 5.95
N GLU A 38 5.87 21.41 7.17
CA GLU A 38 6.96 21.38 8.16
C GLU A 38 8.20 20.61 7.66
N ARG A 39 8.03 19.54 6.88
CA ARG A 39 9.17 18.82 6.26
C ARG A 39 9.58 19.34 4.89
N ASN A 40 8.96 20.43 4.43
CA ASN A 40 9.24 21.04 3.14
C ASN A 40 9.11 20.00 2.00
N GLU A 41 8.06 19.17 2.08
CA GLU A 41 7.67 18.16 1.09
C GLU A 41 6.54 18.69 0.21
N GLY A 42 6.82 19.79 -0.50
CA GLY A 42 5.88 20.32 -1.48
C GLY A 42 5.68 19.37 -2.67
N PHE A 43 4.50 19.44 -3.29
CA PHE A 43 4.14 18.68 -4.50
C PHE A 43 5.23 18.73 -5.59
N LEU A 44 5.89 19.89 -5.74
CA LEU A 44 6.99 20.09 -6.70
C LEU A 44 8.20 19.19 -6.43
N LYS A 45 8.56 18.96 -5.16
CA LYS A 45 9.72 18.13 -4.78
C LYS A 45 9.43 16.65 -5.00
N ILE A 46 8.20 16.22 -4.72
CA ILE A 46 7.71 14.87 -5.05
C ILE A 46 7.72 14.68 -6.57
N PHE A 47 7.24 15.68 -7.33
CA PHE A 47 7.26 15.67 -8.79
C PHE A 47 8.69 15.56 -9.36
N ILE A 48 9.64 16.33 -8.82
CA ILE A 48 11.05 16.27 -9.24
C ILE A 48 11.64 14.88 -8.97
N ARG A 49 11.36 14.27 -7.80
CA ARG A 49 11.80 12.89 -7.50
C ARG A 49 11.19 11.88 -8.47
N ALA A 50 9.90 12.00 -8.77
CA ALA A 50 9.22 11.14 -9.73
C ALA A 50 9.81 11.25 -11.15
N MET A 51 10.10 12.48 -11.61
CA MET A 51 10.76 12.75 -12.88
C MET A 51 12.21 12.25 -12.94
N ALA A 52 12.96 12.37 -11.86
CA ALA A 52 14.31 11.80 -11.79
C ALA A 52 14.27 10.27 -11.93
N HIS A 53 13.20 9.65 -11.41
CA HIS A 53 13.03 8.20 -11.45
C HIS A 53 12.47 7.68 -12.78
N SER A 54 11.64 8.45 -13.50
CA SER A 54 11.13 8.04 -14.82
C SER A 54 12.24 7.85 -15.87
N ASN A 55 13.40 8.47 -15.68
CA ASN A 55 14.58 8.27 -16.51
C ASN A 55 15.43 7.04 -16.13
N SER A 56 15.08 6.32 -15.06
CA SER A 56 15.80 5.12 -14.64
C SER A 56 15.49 3.90 -15.53
N PRO A 57 16.43 2.95 -15.70
CA PRO A 57 16.18 1.71 -16.43
C PRO A 57 15.04 0.89 -15.84
N GLN A 58 14.87 0.92 -14.50
CA GLN A 58 13.76 0.25 -13.81
C GLN A 58 12.38 0.83 -14.18
N ALA A 59 12.27 2.15 -14.33
CA ALA A 59 11.01 2.78 -14.71
C ALA A 59 10.56 2.40 -16.14
N ARG A 60 11.50 2.20 -17.06
CA ARG A 60 11.19 1.75 -18.44
C ARG A 60 10.75 0.29 -18.53
N GLN A 61 11.16 -0.55 -17.58
CA GLN A 61 10.71 -1.94 -17.51
C GLN A 61 9.27 -2.08 -17.00
N ALA A 62 8.79 -1.06 -16.28
CA ALA A 62 7.43 -0.99 -15.77
C ALA A 62 6.43 -0.38 -16.76
N GLU A 63 6.81 -0.01 -17.99
CA GLU A 63 5.82 0.49 -18.95
C GLU A 63 4.91 -0.64 -19.46
N ILE A 64 3.59 -0.44 -19.34
CA ILE A 64 2.61 -1.34 -19.94
C ILE A 64 2.73 -1.25 -21.46
N SER A 65 3.18 -2.33 -22.08
CA SER A 65 3.27 -2.43 -23.54
C SER A 65 1.88 -2.32 -24.17
N LEU A 66 1.66 -1.33 -25.04
CA LEU A 66 0.39 -1.12 -25.75
C LEU A 66 -0.08 -2.38 -26.54
N PRO A 67 0.80 -3.11 -27.26
CA PRO A 67 0.45 -4.41 -27.84
C PRO A 67 -0.06 -5.44 -26.82
N GLN A 68 0.57 -5.50 -25.64
CA GLN A 68 0.19 -6.45 -24.58
C GLN A 68 -1.20 -6.13 -24.02
N LEU A 69 -1.51 -4.85 -23.83
CA LEU A 69 -2.82 -4.40 -23.39
C LEU A 69 -3.91 -4.75 -24.42
N LEU A 70 -3.64 -4.50 -25.71
CA LEU A 70 -4.56 -4.86 -26.79
C LEU A 70 -4.82 -6.37 -26.86
N MET A 71 -3.78 -7.19 -26.65
CA MET A 71 -3.92 -8.65 -26.60
C MET A 71 -4.77 -9.11 -25.42
N ALA A 72 -4.56 -8.54 -24.23
CA ALA A 72 -5.37 -8.83 -23.04
C ALA A 72 -6.85 -8.48 -23.23
N MET A 73 -7.13 -7.34 -23.89
CA MET A 73 -8.51 -6.92 -24.20
C MET A 73 -9.22 -7.83 -25.21
N LYS A 74 -8.47 -8.51 -26.08
CA LYS A 74 -9.01 -9.49 -27.05
C LYS A 74 -9.14 -10.90 -26.48
N SER A 75 -8.57 -11.18 -25.31
CA SER A 75 -8.64 -12.49 -24.65
C SER A 75 -10.11 -12.87 -24.32
N PRO A 76 -10.49 -14.16 -24.38
CA PRO A 76 -11.75 -14.62 -23.82
C PRO A 76 -11.79 -14.48 -22.28
N ASP A 77 -10.63 -14.53 -21.62
CA ASP A 77 -10.46 -14.29 -20.19
C ASP A 77 -9.70 -12.97 -19.96
N ARG A 78 -10.36 -11.85 -20.30
CA ARG A 78 -9.80 -10.50 -20.15
C ARG A 78 -9.43 -10.17 -18.70
N PRO A 79 -10.27 -10.47 -17.69
CA PRO A 79 -9.96 -10.10 -16.31
C PRO A 79 -8.64 -10.70 -15.84
N ARG A 80 -8.37 -11.97 -16.18
CA ARG A 80 -7.12 -12.63 -15.82
C ARG A 80 -5.91 -12.04 -16.54
N GLU A 81 -5.99 -11.79 -17.84
CA GLU A 81 -4.87 -11.20 -18.58
C GLU A 81 -4.55 -9.78 -18.10
N LEU A 82 -5.57 -9.00 -17.76
CA LEU A 82 -5.38 -7.68 -17.16
C LEU A 82 -4.78 -7.77 -15.74
N LYS A 83 -5.20 -8.73 -14.90
CA LYS A 83 -4.57 -8.99 -13.59
C LYS A 83 -3.08 -9.32 -13.72
N LYS A 84 -2.70 -10.14 -14.71
CA LYS A 84 -1.28 -10.48 -14.96
C LYS A 84 -0.46 -9.24 -15.35
N ILE A 85 -1.01 -8.35 -16.18
CA ILE A 85 -0.36 -7.09 -16.55
C ILE A 85 -0.18 -6.21 -15.30
N LEU A 86 -1.22 -6.06 -14.49
CA LEU A 86 -1.18 -5.25 -13.26
C LEU A 86 -0.25 -5.84 -12.20
N ALA A 87 -0.18 -7.16 -12.06
CA ALA A 87 0.72 -7.80 -11.09
C ALA A 87 2.19 -7.44 -11.32
N ARG A 88 2.62 -7.33 -12.58
CA ARG A 88 3.98 -6.87 -12.93
C ARG A 88 4.22 -5.39 -12.61
N GLN A 89 3.16 -4.59 -12.60
CA GLN A 89 3.24 -3.19 -12.17
C GLN A 89 3.49 -3.10 -10.65
N PHE A 90 2.84 -3.97 -9.86
CA PHE A 90 2.98 -3.96 -8.41
C PHE A 90 4.38 -4.29 -7.92
N GLU A 91 5.09 -5.22 -8.57
CA GLU A 91 6.49 -5.53 -8.24
C GLU A 91 7.39 -4.29 -8.30
N ASN A 92 7.14 -3.42 -9.28
CA ASN A 92 7.89 -2.18 -9.45
C ASN A 92 7.37 -1.04 -8.56
N MET A 93 6.11 -1.12 -8.11
CA MET A 93 5.47 -0.07 -7.31
C MET A 93 6.13 0.08 -5.93
N GLU A 94 6.48 -1.03 -5.27
CA GLU A 94 7.16 -0.97 -3.96
C GLU A 94 8.54 -0.28 -4.05
N SER A 95 9.32 -0.63 -5.08
CA SER A 95 10.60 0.04 -5.35
C SER A 95 10.43 1.53 -5.66
N GLN A 96 9.41 1.91 -6.42
CA GLN A 96 9.12 3.31 -6.72
C GLN A 96 8.70 4.09 -5.47
N MET A 97 7.88 3.49 -4.60
CA MET A 97 7.45 4.11 -3.35
C MET A 97 8.63 4.36 -2.40
N SER A 98 9.56 3.40 -2.27
CA SER A 98 10.77 3.56 -1.44
C SER A 98 11.70 4.68 -1.94
N ILE A 99 11.68 5.01 -3.23
CA ILE A 99 12.50 6.09 -3.78
C ILE A 99 11.85 7.47 -3.54
N LEU A 100 10.52 7.53 -3.54
CA LEU A 100 9.78 8.74 -3.18
C LEU A 100 9.98 9.13 -1.69
N GLU A 101 10.30 8.16 -0.83
CA GLU A 101 10.58 8.33 0.60
C GLU A 101 11.83 9.20 0.87
N GLY A 102 12.86 9.14 0.03
CA GLY A 102 14.12 9.85 0.28
C GLY A 102 14.84 9.42 1.59
N PRO A 103 15.97 10.04 1.96
CA PRO A 103 16.86 9.53 3.02
C PRO A 103 16.31 9.63 4.46
N LYS A 104 15.21 10.36 4.69
CA LYS A 104 14.55 10.48 6.01
C LYS A 104 13.18 9.80 6.06
N GLY A 105 12.76 9.11 4.98
CA GLY A 105 11.35 8.73 4.77
C GLY A 105 10.49 9.94 4.41
N SER A 106 9.39 9.72 3.67
CA SER A 106 8.44 10.82 3.40
C SER A 106 7.58 11.09 4.65
N VAL A 107 7.13 12.34 4.83
CA VAL A 107 6.09 12.70 5.81
C VAL A 107 4.91 11.76 5.69
N ILE A 108 4.52 11.53 4.43
CA ILE A 108 3.33 10.79 4.07
C ILE A 108 3.36 9.41 4.71
N LEU A 109 4.52 8.80 4.86
CA LEU A 109 4.61 7.39 5.23
C LEU A 109 5.13 7.22 6.66
N THR A 110 6.19 7.92 7.02
CA THR A 110 6.80 7.78 8.35
C THR A 110 5.86 8.27 9.46
N GLU A 111 5.18 9.40 9.27
CA GLU A 111 4.33 9.96 10.33
C GLU A 111 2.98 9.26 10.43
N ARG A 112 2.38 8.84 9.29
CA ARG A 112 1.16 8.01 9.29
C ARG A 112 1.41 6.68 10.00
N ASN A 113 2.53 6.01 9.73
CA ASN A 113 2.88 4.76 10.41
C ASN A 113 3.08 4.96 11.92
N LYS A 114 3.79 6.01 12.32
CA LYS A 114 3.96 6.33 13.76
C LYS A 114 2.63 6.58 14.44
N HIS A 115 1.73 7.34 13.80
CA HIS A 115 0.39 7.57 14.34
C HIS A 115 -0.37 6.25 14.51
N ALA A 116 -0.36 5.38 13.50
CA ALA A 116 -0.98 4.06 13.59
C ALA A 116 -0.41 3.20 14.74
N MET A 117 0.91 3.21 14.92
CA MET A 117 1.57 2.49 16.02
C MET A 117 1.28 3.10 17.40
N ASN A 118 1.10 4.42 17.48
CA ASN A 118 0.65 5.08 18.72
C ASN A 118 -0.78 4.66 19.08
N VAL A 119 -1.70 4.61 18.11
CA VAL A 119 -3.06 4.11 18.33
C VAL A 119 -3.04 2.65 18.76
N LEU A 120 -2.18 1.81 18.16
CA LEU A 120 -1.98 0.43 18.60
C LEU A 120 -1.50 0.36 20.06
N ARG A 121 -0.52 1.19 20.44
CA ARG A 121 0.00 1.25 21.82
C ARG A 121 -1.11 1.60 22.82
N THR A 122 -1.86 2.67 22.57
CA THR A 122 -3.00 3.07 23.40
C THR A 122 -4.02 1.95 23.51
N THR A 123 -4.30 1.25 22.40
CA THR A 123 -5.26 0.14 22.38
C THR A 123 -4.81 -1.03 23.27
N ILE A 124 -3.51 -1.32 23.30
CA ILE A 124 -2.90 -2.32 24.19
C ILE A 124 -2.96 -1.85 25.66
N GLU A 125 -2.65 -0.58 25.93
CA GLU A 125 -2.72 0.02 27.27
C GLU A 125 -4.14 0.02 27.85
N CYS A 126 -5.15 0.16 26.99
CA CYS A 126 -6.57 -0.05 27.35
C CYS A 126 -6.94 -1.53 27.60
N GLY A 127 -5.97 -2.45 27.61
CA GLY A 127 -6.14 -3.86 27.97
C GLY A 127 -6.61 -4.77 26.83
N LYS A 128 -6.65 -4.30 25.58
CA LYS A 128 -6.99 -5.16 24.44
C LYS A 128 -5.84 -6.11 24.11
N LYS A 129 -6.15 -7.37 23.84
CA LYS A 129 -5.15 -8.43 23.61
C LYS A 129 -5.20 -9.04 22.20
N ASN A 130 -6.36 -9.02 21.55
CA ASN A 130 -6.56 -9.55 20.20
C ASN A 130 -6.78 -8.36 19.26
N ILE A 131 -5.70 -7.91 18.61
CA ILE A 131 -5.70 -6.70 17.79
C ILE A 131 -5.22 -7.07 16.39
N GLY A 132 -5.99 -6.68 15.38
CA GLY A 132 -5.58 -6.74 13.98
C GLY A 132 -5.28 -5.34 13.48
N VAL A 133 -4.09 -5.13 12.90
CA VAL A 133 -3.78 -3.90 12.17
C VAL A 133 -4.12 -4.13 10.71
N PHE A 134 -5.15 -3.46 10.22
CA PHE A 134 -5.54 -3.50 8.81
C PHE A 134 -4.92 -2.30 8.09
N TYR A 135 -4.06 -2.56 7.10
CA TYR A 135 -3.32 -1.54 6.38
C TYR A 135 -3.32 -1.80 4.86
N GLY A 136 -3.10 -0.74 4.07
CA GLY A 136 -3.11 -0.78 2.60
C GLY A 136 -1.75 -1.10 1.97
N ALA A 137 -1.60 -0.80 0.67
CA ALA A 137 -0.39 -1.08 -0.08
C ALA A 137 0.80 -0.20 0.37
N GLY A 138 1.97 -0.84 0.49
CA GLY A 138 3.23 -0.26 0.97
C GLY A 138 3.40 -0.35 2.48
N HIS A 139 4.66 -0.32 2.95
CA HIS A 139 5.03 0.13 4.31
C HIS A 139 4.92 -0.85 5.49
N PHE A 140 4.68 -2.14 5.25
CA PHE A 140 4.83 -3.13 6.34
C PHE A 140 6.24 -3.14 6.97
N PRO A 141 7.36 -3.03 6.21
CA PRO A 141 8.69 -3.02 6.83
C PRO A 141 8.89 -1.92 7.87
N GLY A 142 8.31 -0.73 7.65
CA GLY A 142 8.38 0.38 8.60
C GLY A 142 7.59 0.12 9.89
N MET A 143 6.38 -0.45 9.76
CA MET A 143 5.57 -0.85 10.93
C MET A 143 6.19 -2.03 11.66
N GLU A 144 6.70 -3.05 10.95
CA GLU A 144 7.38 -4.21 11.53
C GLU A 144 8.60 -3.77 12.34
N ARG A 145 9.37 -2.81 11.83
CA ARG A 145 10.49 -2.22 12.57
C ARG A 145 10.05 -1.60 13.89
N ILE A 146 9.02 -0.74 13.89
CA ILE A 146 8.51 -0.11 15.12
C ILE A 146 7.99 -1.17 16.09
N LEU A 147 7.27 -2.17 15.60
CA LEU A 147 6.74 -3.26 16.42
C LEU A 147 7.86 -4.04 17.13
N VAL A 148 8.94 -4.36 16.42
CA VAL A 148 10.04 -5.17 16.97
C VAL A 148 11.00 -4.32 17.80
N GLU A 149 11.53 -3.23 17.25
CA GLU A 149 12.58 -2.41 17.88
C GLU A 149 12.04 -1.53 19.01
N ASP A 150 10.89 -0.88 18.82
CA ASP A 150 10.38 0.13 19.76
C ASP A 150 9.29 -0.40 20.71
N MET A 151 8.58 -1.46 20.31
CA MET A 151 7.48 -2.03 21.09
C MET A 151 7.81 -3.42 21.66
N GLY A 152 8.94 -4.02 21.29
CA GLY A 152 9.41 -5.28 21.84
C GLY A 152 8.60 -6.52 21.41
N PHE A 153 7.84 -6.42 20.31
CA PHE A 153 7.13 -7.57 19.75
C PHE A 153 8.10 -8.55 19.10
N THR A 154 7.74 -9.83 19.12
CA THR A 154 8.48 -10.87 18.41
C THR A 154 7.60 -11.46 17.32
N LYS A 155 8.13 -11.55 16.09
CA LYS A 155 7.45 -12.19 14.97
C LYS A 155 7.38 -13.70 15.20
N VAL A 156 6.17 -14.24 15.30
CA VAL A 156 5.93 -15.68 15.54
C VAL A 156 5.60 -16.46 14.26
N GLY A 157 5.19 -15.77 13.20
CA GLY A 157 4.84 -16.43 11.94
C GLY A 157 4.27 -15.46 10.92
N GLN A 158 4.03 -15.97 9.72
CA GLN A 158 3.46 -15.24 8.60
C GLN A 158 2.62 -16.20 7.76
N THR A 159 1.46 -15.74 7.31
CA THR A 159 0.59 -16.52 6.41
C THR A 159 0.22 -15.66 5.22
N TRP A 160 0.42 -16.21 4.03
CA TRP A 160 -0.02 -15.57 2.79
C TRP A 160 -1.41 -16.06 2.41
N ARG A 161 -2.25 -15.13 1.95
CA ARG A 161 -3.57 -15.42 1.40
C ARG A 161 -3.60 -14.96 -0.04
N THR A 162 -4.22 -15.76 -0.91
CA THR A 162 -4.40 -15.41 -2.32
C THR A 162 -5.31 -14.19 -2.42
N ALA A 163 -4.75 -13.03 -2.79
CA ALA A 163 -5.51 -11.78 -2.95
C ALA A 163 -6.32 -11.76 -4.26
N TRP A 164 -5.73 -12.29 -5.34
CA TRP A 164 -6.46 -12.61 -6.56
C TRP A 164 -5.84 -13.85 -7.22
N ASP A 165 -6.67 -14.63 -7.89
CA ASP A 165 -6.20 -15.80 -8.62
C ASP A 165 -5.83 -15.42 -10.06
N MET A 166 -4.65 -15.87 -10.49
CA MET A 166 -4.14 -15.75 -11.86
C MET A 166 -3.77 -17.12 -12.45
N SER A 167 -3.97 -18.20 -11.69
CA SER A 167 -3.90 -19.56 -12.21
C SER A 167 -5.00 -19.75 -13.27
N GLY A 168 -4.78 -20.68 -14.20
CA GLY A 168 -5.84 -20.99 -15.16
C GLY A 168 -6.92 -21.75 -14.45
N ALA A 169 -8.14 -21.75 -15.02
CA ALA A 169 -9.02 -22.88 -14.76
C ALA A 169 -8.17 -24.16 -14.92
N ALA A 170 -8.14 -25.00 -13.89
CA ALA A 170 -7.80 -26.40 -14.12
C ALA A 170 -8.74 -26.86 -15.24
N GLN A 171 -8.16 -27.28 -16.36
CA GLN A 171 -8.92 -28.09 -17.32
C GLN A 171 -9.27 -29.41 -16.67
#